data_AF-A0A814GY59-F1
#
_entry.id   AF-A0A814GY59-F1
#
_cell.length_a   1.000
_cell.length_b   1.000
_cell.length_c   1.000
_cell.angle_alpha   90.00
_cell.angle_beta   90.00
_cell.angle_gamma   90.00
#
_symmetry.space_group_name_H-M   'P 1'
#
loop_
_entity.id
_entity.type
_entity.pdbx_description
1 polymer ?
#
loop_
_entity_poly.entity_id
_entity_poly.type
_entity_poly.pdbx_seq_one_letter_code
_entity_poly.pdbx_strand_id
1 'polypeptide(L)'
;MSNYVLVECGGENDVDRDFIFEIEYYSEMNTTKIGGFHRNFYPYLNQDGYRSPLVFVYFKKIETNVLINVECRAYARNIINDDSIEYKRGSVHFELIVE
;
A
#
# COMPACT_ATOMS: atom_id res chain seq x y z
N MET A 1 -15.42 12.32 -7.31
CA MET A 1 -14.68 11.96 -6.07
C MET A 1 -14.52 10.45 -6.07
N SER A 2 -13.33 9.93 -5.74
CA SER A 2 -13.13 8.47 -5.60
C SER A 2 -13.92 7.94 -4.40
N ASN A 3 -14.52 6.75 -4.54
CA ASN A 3 -15.18 6.02 -3.45
C ASN A 3 -14.20 5.13 -2.66
N TYR A 4 -12.91 5.27 -2.94
CA TYR A 4 -11.86 4.45 -2.34
C TYR A 4 -10.81 5.34 -1.68
N VAL A 5 -10.28 4.87 -0.56
CA VAL A 5 -8.94 5.24 -0.10
C VAL A 5 -7.96 4.44 -0.94
N LEU A 6 -7.17 5.09 -1.79
CA LEU A 6 -6.27 4.41 -2.72
C LEU A 6 -5.00 3.96 -1.99
N VAL A 7 -4.40 2.86 -2.43
CA VAL A 7 -3.15 2.31 -1.91
C VAL A 7 -2.20 2.04 -3.06
N GLU A 8 -1.00 2.58 -2.98
CA GLU A 8 0.07 2.37 -3.96
C GLU A 8 1.38 2.08 -3.23
N CYS A 9 2.10 1.07 -3.70
CA CYS A 9 3.39 0.62 -3.22
C CYS A 9 4.44 0.78 -4.30
N GLY A 10 5.67 1.01 -3.88
CA GLY A 10 6.84 1.05 -4.74
C GLY A 10 8.14 1.07 -3.93
N GLY A 11 9.27 1.18 -4.62
CA GLY A 11 10.56 1.37 -3.97
C GLY A 11 10.64 2.73 -3.28
N GLU A 12 11.29 2.79 -2.12
CA GLU A 12 11.43 4.01 -1.31
C GLU A 12 12.28 5.09 -2.02
N ASN A 13 13.35 4.68 -2.72
CA ASN A 13 14.18 5.58 -3.52
C ASN A 13 14.29 5.12 -5.00
N ASP A 14 15.04 5.86 -5.82
CA ASP A 14 15.20 5.54 -7.25
C ASP A 14 15.80 4.14 -7.47
N VAL A 15 16.77 3.74 -6.66
CA VAL A 15 17.44 2.44 -6.76
C VAL A 15 16.48 1.30 -6.41
N ASP A 16 15.72 1.44 -5.32
CA ASP A 16 14.71 0.45 -4.93
C ASP A 16 13.60 0.30 -5.98
N ARG A 17 13.23 1.40 -6.66
CA ARG A 17 12.22 1.38 -7.72
C ARG A 17 12.69 0.60 -8.95
N ASP A 18 13.98 0.66 -9.28
CA ASP A 18 14.54 -0.09 -10.40
C ASP A 18 14.54 -1.60 -10.17
N PHE A 19 14.48 -2.06 -8.91
CA PHE A 19 14.43 -3.48 -8.54
C PHE A 19 13.02 -4.07 -8.47
N ILE A 20 11.97 -3.25 -8.64
CA ILE A 20 10.58 -3.72 -8.65
C ILE A 20 9.99 -3.58 -10.05
N PHE A 21 9.79 -4.72 -10.71
CA PHE A 21 9.36 -4.75 -12.11
C PHE A 21 7.84 -4.83 -12.27
N GLU A 22 7.16 -5.58 -11.41
CA GLU A 22 5.71 -5.79 -11.50
C GLU A 22 5.09 -5.98 -10.12
N ILE A 23 4.08 -5.15 -9.81
CA ILE A 23 3.23 -5.24 -8.63
C ILE A 23 1.77 -5.41 -9.10
N GLU A 24 1.07 -6.36 -8.49
CA GLU A 24 -0.37 -6.52 -8.62
C GLU A 24 -1.06 -6.30 -7.27
N TYR A 25 -2.22 -5.65 -7.29
CA TYR A 25 -3.05 -5.41 -6.11
C TYR A 25 -4.31 -6.26 -6.17
N TYR A 26 -4.65 -6.91 -5.06
CA TYR A 26 -5.90 -7.65 -4.92
C TYR A 26 -6.74 -7.01 -3.83
N SER A 27 -7.88 -6.46 -4.24
CA SER A 27 -8.85 -5.75 -3.38
C SER A 27 -10.25 -5.86 -3.99
N GLU A 28 -11.24 -5.19 -3.42
CA GLU A 28 -12.60 -5.13 -3.99
C GLU A 28 -12.69 -4.30 -5.30
N MET A 29 -11.60 -3.64 -5.69
CA MET A 29 -11.55 -2.88 -6.95
C MET A 29 -11.49 -3.82 -8.17
N ASN A 30 -12.02 -3.35 -9.30
CA ASN A 30 -12.00 -4.06 -10.59
C ASN A 30 -10.67 -3.90 -11.37
N THR A 31 -9.58 -3.58 -10.67
CA THR A 31 -8.25 -3.35 -11.25
C THR A 31 -7.18 -3.94 -10.34
N THR A 32 -6.09 -4.40 -10.95
CA THR A 32 -4.90 -4.90 -10.25
C THR A 32 -3.75 -3.90 -10.25
N LYS A 33 -3.93 -2.69 -10.80
CA LYS A 33 -2.87 -1.68 -10.93
C LYS A 33 -2.66 -0.81 -9.68
N ILE A 34 -3.68 -0.74 -8.83
CA ILE A 34 -3.69 0.04 -7.60
C ILE A 34 -4.64 -0.64 -6.62
N GLY A 35 -4.32 -0.57 -5.34
CA GLY A 35 -5.20 -1.07 -4.29
C GLY A 35 -6.20 -0.02 -3.84
N GLY A 36 -7.23 -0.45 -3.12
CA GLY A 36 -8.08 0.51 -2.42
C GLY A 36 -9.01 -0.10 -1.39
N PHE A 37 -9.29 0.70 -0.36
CA PHE A 37 -10.28 0.41 0.66
C PHE A 37 -11.59 1.11 0.31
N HIS A 38 -12.67 0.35 0.14
CA HIS A 38 -13.97 0.93 -0.19
C HIS A 38 -14.51 1.77 0.97
N ARG A 39 -15.11 2.93 0.67
CA ARG A 39 -15.62 3.87 1.69
C ARG A 39 -16.69 3.27 2.61
N ASN A 40 -17.41 2.24 2.16
CA ASN A 40 -18.48 1.57 2.92
C ASN A 40 -17.99 0.92 4.23
N PHE A 41 -16.69 0.67 4.39
CA PHE A 41 -16.12 0.17 5.64
C PHE A 41 -15.94 1.26 6.70
N TYR A 42 -16.27 2.52 6.39
CA TYR A 42 -16.11 3.69 7.27
C TYR A 42 -17.43 4.48 7.42
N PRO A 43 -17.67 5.12 8.58
CA PRO A 43 -16.81 5.17 9.76
C PRO A 43 -16.83 3.89 10.58
N TYR A 44 -15.77 3.67 11.34
CA TYR A 44 -15.78 2.69 12.43
C TYR A 44 -16.52 3.27 13.63
N LEU A 45 -17.50 2.53 14.16
CA LEU A 45 -18.42 2.96 15.22
C LEU A 45 -18.36 2.05 16.45
N ASN A 46 -17.27 1.28 16.63
CA ASN A 46 -17.16 0.23 17.65
C ASN A 46 -18.23 -0.88 17.54
N GLN A 47 -18.64 -1.21 16.32
CA GLN A 47 -19.59 -2.29 16.08
C GLN A 47 -18.93 -3.67 16.27
N ASP A 48 -19.63 -4.58 16.95
CA ASP A 48 -19.17 -5.94 17.19
C ASP A 48 -18.91 -6.68 15.87
N GLY A 49 -17.78 -7.38 15.80
CA GLY A 49 -17.40 -8.15 14.62
C GLY A 49 -16.95 -7.31 13.41
N TYR A 50 -16.66 -6.01 13.59
CA TYR A 50 -16.07 -5.19 12.54
C TYR A 50 -14.80 -5.83 11.98
N ARG A 51 -14.70 -5.87 10.65
CA ARG A 51 -13.50 -6.30 9.92
C ARG A 51 -13.01 -5.14 9.08
N SER A 52 -11.83 -4.63 9.40
CA SER A 52 -11.17 -3.62 8.57
C SER A 52 -10.92 -4.20 7.17
N PRO A 53 -11.10 -3.40 6.11
CA PRO A 53 -10.84 -3.86 4.75
C PRO A 53 -9.34 -4.11 4.57
N LEU A 54 -9.01 -5.04 3.67
CA LEU A 54 -7.63 -5.44 3.37
C LEU A 54 -7.34 -5.22 1.88
N VAL A 55 -6.08 -4.92 1.58
CA VAL A 55 -5.52 -4.89 0.24
C VAL A 55 -4.31 -5.81 0.27
N PHE A 56 -4.29 -6.81 -0.60
CA PHE A 56 -3.09 -7.63 -0.79
C PHE A 56 -2.24 -7.02 -1.89
N VAL A 57 -0.92 -7.02 -1.67
CA VAL A 57 0.08 -6.52 -2.60
C VAL A 57 0.95 -7.71 -3.00
N TYR A 58 0.98 -8.01 -4.29
CA TYR A 58 1.76 -9.09 -4.85
C TYR A 58 2.90 -8.54 -5.70
N PHE A 59 4.11 -8.67 -5.18
CA PHE A 59 5.35 -8.39 -5.89
C PHE A 59 5.64 -9.53 -6.88
N LYS A 60 4.95 -9.49 -8.02
CA LYS A 60 4.95 -10.56 -9.03
C LYS A 60 6.31 -10.74 -9.70
N LYS A 61 7.05 -9.65 -9.87
CA LYS A 61 8.40 -9.68 -10.43
C LYS A 61 9.27 -8.63 -9.77
N ILE A 62 10.31 -9.08 -9.06
CA ILE A 62 11.30 -8.24 -8.37
C ILE A 62 12.70 -8.84 -8.55
N GLU A 63 13.73 -8.03 -8.32
CA GLU A 63 15.11 -8.50 -8.31
C GLU A 63 15.37 -9.44 -7.11
N THR A 64 16.19 -10.46 -7.32
CA THR A 64 16.53 -11.45 -6.27
C THR A 64 17.88 -11.15 -5.66
N ASN A 65 18.14 -11.63 -4.44
CA ASN A 65 19.42 -11.49 -3.75
C ASN A 65 19.86 -10.03 -3.52
N VAL A 66 18.90 -9.10 -3.50
CA VAL A 66 19.09 -7.67 -3.21
C VAL A 66 18.09 -7.25 -2.13
N LEU A 67 18.53 -6.41 -1.19
CA LEU A 67 17.66 -5.79 -0.20
C LEU A 67 16.92 -4.62 -0.84
N ILE A 68 15.59 -4.67 -0.85
CA ILE A 68 14.72 -3.64 -1.44
C ILE A 68 13.91 -2.98 -0.33
N ASN A 69 14.02 -1.66 -0.22
CA ASN A 69 13.17 -0.87 0.68
C ASN A 69 11.86 -0.54 -0.03
N VAL A 70 10.75 -1.01 0.52
CA VAL A 70 9.41 -0.80 -0.04
C VAL A 70 8.65 0.18 0.83
N GLU A 71 7.96 1.11 0.17
CA GLU A 71 7.00 2.00 0.81
C GLU A 71 5.63 1.92 0.13
N CYS A 72 4.59 1.70 0.93
CA CYS A 72 3.20 1.77 0.49
C CYS A 72 2.52 2.99 1.11
N ARG A 73 1.91 3.84 0.28
CA ARG A 73 1.18 5.04 0.68
C ARG A 73 -0.32 4.87 0.46
N ALA A 74 -1.11 5.42 1.37
CA ALA A 74 -2.54 5.56 1.25
C ALA A 74 -2.92 7.01 0.85
N TYR A 75 -3.85 7.16 -0.08
CA TYR A 75 -4.29 8.46 -0.59
C TYR A 75 -5.79 8.66 -0.39
N ALA A 76 -6.12 9.62 0.46
CA ALA A 76 -7.45 10.21 0.59
C ALA A 76 -7.32 11.64 1.13
N ARG A 77 -8.36 12.47 0.98
CA ARG A 77 -8.32 13.89 1.40
C ARG A 77 -8.03 14.09 2.89
N ASN A 78 -8.35 13.10 3.72
CA ASN A 78 -8.17 13.12 5.17
C ASN A 78 -6.96 12.31 5.64
N ILE A 79 -6.12 11.82 4.73
CA ILE A 79 -4.87 11.12 5.06
C ILE A 79 -3.72 12.10 4.85
N ILE A 80 -2.98 12.35 5.92
CA ILE A 80 -1.74 13.14 5.89
C ILE A 80 -0.62 12.13 5.70
N ASN A 81 0.08 12.25 4.57
CA ASN A 81 1.33 11.54 4.35
C ASN A 81 2.46 12.37 4.95
N ASP A 82 3.15 11.80 5.94
CA ASP A 82 4.26 12.43 6.62
C ASP A 82 5.55 11.72 6.22
N ASP A 83 6.44 12.42 5.50
CA ASP A 83 7.72 11.88 5.05
C ASP A 83 8.76 11.81 6.18
N SER A 84 8.43 12.23 7.40
CA SER A 84 9.30 12.04 8.55
C SER A 84 9.40 10.57 8.95
N ILE A 85 10.65 10.12 9.11
CA ILE A 85 11.02 8.76 9.54
C ILE A 85 10.35 8.38 10.88
N GLU A 86 10.03 9.37 11.72
CA GLU A 86 9.55 9.16 13.09
C GLU A 86 8.05 8.80 13.17
N TYR A 87 7.22 9.24 12.24
CA TYR A 87 5.75 9.08 12.34
C TYR A 87 5.10 8.32 11.19
N LYS A 88 5.76 8.18 10.02
CA LYS A 88 5.29 7.52 8.77
C LYS A 88 3.77 7.45 8.64
N ARG A 89 3.09 8.60 8.81
CA ARG A 89 1.62 8.64 8.78
C ARG A 89 1.16 8.44 7.36
N GLY A 90 0.10 7.64 7.18
CA GLY A 90 -0.45 7.36 5.85
C GLY A 90 0.41 6.45 4.99
N SER A 91 1.59 6.00 5.47
CA SER A 91 2.44 5.04 4.79
C SER A 91 2.84 3.88 5.69
N VAL A 92 3.31 2.81 5.06
CA VAL A 92 4.02 1.72 5.71
C VAL A 92 5.30 1.46 4.95
N HIS A 93 6.37 1.20 5.67
CA HIS A 93 7.66 0.83 5.11
C HIS A 93 8.08 -0.55 5.63
N PHE A 94 8.68 -1.33 4.75
CA PHE A 94 9.27 -2.62 5.08
C PHE A 94 10.40 -2.95 4.11
N GLU A 95 11.31 -3.82 4.54
CA GLU A 95 12.42 -4.33 3.75
C GLU A 95 12.07 -5.72 3.20
N LEU A 96 12.45 -5.99 1.96
CA LEU A 96 12.16 -7.24 1.28
C LEU A 96 13.44 -7.79 0.62
N ILE A 97 13.70 -9.09 0.82
CA ILE A 97 14.73 -9.86 0.11
C ILE A 97 14.12 -11.20 -0.32
N VAL A 98 14.34 -11.59 -1.58
CA VAL A 98 13.92 -12.88 -2.12
C VAL A 98 15.15 -13.63 -2.61
N GLU A 99 15.28 -14.88 -2.16
CA GLU A 99 16.39 -15.79 -2.51
C GLU A 99 16.10 -16.58 -3.78
#